data_AF-A0A5C4P261-F1
#
_entry.id   AF-A0A5C4P261-F1
#
_cell.length_a   1.000
_cell.length_b   1.000
_cell.length_c   1.000
_cell.angle_alpha   90.00
_cell.angle_beta   90.00
_cell.angle_gamma   90.00
#
_symmetry.space_group_name_H-M   'P 1'
#
loop_
_entity.id
_entity.type
_entity.pdbx_description
1 polymer ?
#
loop_
_entity_poly.entity_id
_entity_poly.type
_entity_poly.pdbx_seq_one_letter_code
_entity_poly.pdbx_strand_id
1 'polypeptide(L)'
;NANGANSLSEQFNVVVTDDNGTTATGNLDVNIVDDLPHAVDDSNASTASETNLTLTGSVLTNDTEGADHVASGPITPGTFTGTYGTLVLNADGSYTYTLNPADTDFKGLHGGGNGTETFTYTLTDADGDTSTANLVLQ
;
A
#
# COMPACT_ATOMS: atom_id res chain seq x y z
N ASN A 1 17.34 -9.81 9.37
CA ASN A 1 16.11 -10.60 9.13
C ASN A 1 14.98 -9.85 9.81
N ALA A 2 14.52 -8.76 9.20
CA ALA A 2 13.24 -8.14 9.50
C ALA A 2 12.21 -8.94 8.71
N ASN A 3 11.35 -9.66 9.41
CA ASN A 3 10.29 -10.48 8.83
C ASN A 3 9.15 -10.35 9.85
N GLY A 4 8.32 -9.32 9.71
CA GLY A 4 7.20 -9.10 10.60
C GLY A 4 7.49 -8.15 11.76
N ALA A 5 6.39 -7.60 12.29
CA ALA A 5 6.39 -6.67 13.41
C ALA A 5 7.25 -7.17 14.57
N ASN A 6 8.24 -6.37 14.97
CA ASN A 6 9.11 -6.70 16.08
C ASN A 6 9.50 -5.44 16.86
N SER A 7 10.11 -5.66 18.03
CA SER A 7 10.68 -4.56 18.79
C SER A 7 11.99 -5.00 19.45
N LEU A 8 12.95 -4.10 19.42
CA LEU A 8 14.23 -4.24 20.11
C LEU A 8 14.34 -3.11 21.12
N SER A 9 14.57 -3.47 22.38
CA SER A 9 14.71 -2.50 23.46
C SER A 9 16.07 -2.66 24.12
N GLU A 10 16.75 -1.53 24.30
CA GLU A 10 18.06 -1.44 24.92
C GLU A 10 18.01 -0.41 26.04
N GLN A 11 18.52 -0.81 27.21
CA GLN A 11 18.49 0.03 28.39
C GLN A 11 19.92 0.34 28.84
N PHE A 12 20.25 1.63 28.89
CA PHE A 12 21.53 2.14 29.34
C PHE A 12 21.38 2.77 30.73
N ASN A 13 22.14 2.28 31.70
CA ASN A 13 22.24 2.94 33.00
C ASN A 13 23.12 4.18 32.86
N VAL A 14 22.55 5.35 33.16
CA VAL A 14 23.22 6.64 33.13
C VAL A 14 23.57 7.05 34.54
N VAL A 15 24.85 7.37 34.77
CA VAL A 15 25.34 7.90 36.04
C VAL A 15 25.79 9.34 35.83
N VAL A 16 25.22 10.27 36.58
CA VAL A 16 25.70 11.65 36.66
C VAL A 16 26.44 11.84 37.98
N THR A 17 27.58 12.54 37.93
CA THR A 17 28.39 12.87 39.12
C THR A 17 28.54 14.37 39.18
N ASP A 18 28.27 14.99 40.33
CA ASP A 18 28.50 16.43 40.52
C ASP A 18 29.97 16.74 40.88
N ASP A 19 30.31 18.03 40.96
CA ASP A 19 31.69 18.48 41.22
C ASP A 19 32.21 18.09 42.62
N ASN A 20 31.35 17.65 43.55
CA ASN A 20 31.75 17.18 44.87
C ASN A 20 31.82 15.63 44.97
N GLY A 21 31.51 14.93 43.87
CA GLY A 21 31.57 13.46 43.79
C GLY A 21 30.26 12.75 44.14
N THR A 22 29.16 13.48 44.36
CA THR A 22 27.85 12.88 44.58
C THR A 22 27.29 12.35 43.27
N THR A 23 26.80 11.11 43.28
CA THR A 23 26.24 10.46 42.08
C THR A 23 24.73 10.34 42.13
N ALA A 24 24.07 10.48 40.98
CA ALA A 24 22.68 10.05 40.76
C ALA A 24 22.62 9.11 39.54
N THR A 25 21.67 8.19 39.54
CA THR A 25 21.48 7.22 38.46
C THR A 25 20.11 7.35 37.82
N GLY A 26 20.03 7.09 36.53
CA GLY A 26 18.79 6.98 35.77
C GLY A 26 18.96 6.02 34.59
N ASN A 27 17.89 5.84 33.82
CA ASN A 27 17.91 4.97 32.65
C ASN A 27 17.70 5.81 31.37
N LEU A 28 18.41 5.44 30.31
CA LEU A 28 18.09 5.82 28.95
C LEU A 28 17.60 4.56 28.23
N ASP A 29 16.32 4.55 27.88
CA ASP A 29 15.69 3.45 27.16
C ASP A 29 15.65 3.81 25.67
N VAL A 30 16.17 2.93 24.82
CA VAL A 30 16.14 3.03 23.36
C VAL A 30 15.25 1.91 22.85
N ASN A 31 14.19 2.26 22.11
CA ASN A 31 13.25 1.31 21.55
C ASN A 31 13.22 1.47 20.03
N ILE A 32 13.52 0.39 19.33
CA ILE A 32 13.29 0.25 17.89
C ILE A 32 12.01 -0.57 17.74
N VAL A 33 11.00 0.00 17.10
CA VAL A 33 9.73 -0.66 16.82
C VAL A 33 9.63 -0.79 15.31
N ASP A 34 9.52 -2.02 14.85
CA ASP A 34 9.32 -2.40 13.46
C ASP A 34 7.81 -2.65 13.26
N ASP A 35 7.18 -1.83 12.42
CA ASP A 35 5.76 -1.91 12.11
C ASP A 35 5.53 -2.43 10.70
N LEU A 36 4.35 -2.98 10.45
CA LEU A 36 4.05 -3.62 9.17
C LEU A 36 3.20 -2.74 8.27
N PRO A 37 3.37 -2.83 6.94
CA PRO A 37 2.43 -2.24 6.01
C PRO A 37 1.07 -2.94 6.13
N HIS A 38 0.00 -2.19 5.93
CA HIS A 38 -1.36 -2.70 5.90
C HIS A 38 -2.10 -2.17 4.66
N ALA A 39 -2.23 -3.03 3.66
CA ALA A 39 -3.04 -2.77 2.48
C ALA A 39 -4.50 -3.22 2.71
N VAL A 40 -5.45 -2.45 2.20
CA VAL A 40 -6.89 -2.65 2.37
C VAL A 40 -7.58 -2.60 1.01
N ASP A 41 -8.50 -3.55 0.75
CA ASP A 41 -9.19 -3.64 -0.54
C ASP A 41 -9.84 -2.32 -0.97
N ASP A 42 -9.69 -2.00 -2.26
CA ASP A 42 -10.15 -0.78 -2.90
C ASP A 42 -11.29 -1.03 -3.88
N SER A 43 -12.04 0.03 -4.14
CA SER A 43 -12.99 0.08 -5.25
C SER A 43 -13.06 1.48 -5.85
N ASN A 44 -13.56 1.57 -7.08
CA ASN A 44 -13.91 2.86 -7.67
C ASN A 44 -15.40 3.16 -7.47
N ALA A 45 -15.73 4.40 -7.11
CA ALA A 45 -17.12 4.82 -6.96
C ALA A 45 -17.88 4.93 -8.29
N SER A 46 -17.15 4.98 -9.42
CA SER A 46 -17.71 5.00 -10.77
C SER A 46 -17.57 3.62 -11.42
N THR A 47 -18.31 3.44 -12.51
CA THR A 47 -18.36 2.23 -13.32
C THR A 47 -17.88 2.58 -14.72
N ALA A 48 -17.05 1.72 -15.31
CA ALA A 48 -16.62 1.85 -16.68
C ALA A 48 -17.78 1.50 -17.64
N SER A 49 -17.95 2.26 -18.72
CA SER A 49 -18.99 2.02 -19.73
C SER A 49 -18.57 2.54 -21.09
N GLU A 50 -19.36 2.34 -22.15
CA GLU A 50 -19.05 2.90 -23.47
C GLU A 50 -18.97 4.45 -23.46
N THR A 51 -19.55 5.10 -22.45
CA THR A 51 -19.48 6.55 -22.26
C THR A 51 -18.46 6.99 -21.21
N ASN A 52 -17.87 6.04 -20.48
CA ASN A 52 -16.88 6.28 -19.44
C ASN A 52 -15.77 5.22 -19.53
N LEU A 53 -14.84 5.41 -20.47
CA LEU A 53 -13.84 4.40 -20.81
C LEU A 53 -12.68 4.31 -19.82
N THR A 54 -12.56 5.27 -18.89
CA THR A 54 -11.40 5.36 -18.00
C THR A 54 -11.84 5.55 -16.56
N LEU A 55 -11.25 4.78 -15.65
CA LEU A 55 -11.37 4.99 -14.20
C LEU A 55 -9.99 5.37 -13.65
N THR A 56 -9.95 6.40 -12.81
CA THR A 56 -8.73 6.83 -12.13
C THR A 56 -8.96 6.86 -10.62
N GLY A 57 -7.91 6.59 -9.85
CA GLY A 57 -7.96 6.64 -8.40
C GLY A 57 -6.58 6.42 -7.79
N SER A 58 -6.56 6.12 -6.50
CA SER A 58 -5.38 5.69 -5.78
C SER A 58 -5.73 4.53 -4.85
N VAL A 59 -4.84 3.54 -4.77
CA VAL A 59 -4.96 2.41 -3.82
C VAL A 59 -4.45 2.75 -2.42
N LEU A 60 -3.86 3.94 -2.22
CA LEU A 60 -3.23 4.30 -0.94
C LEU A 60 -4.14 5.05 0.02
N THR A 61 -5.39 5.34 -0.36
CA THR A 61 -6.23 6.27 0.42
C THR A 61 -6.70 5.71 1.76
N ASN A 62 -6.69 4.39 1.91
CA ASN A 62 -7.10 3.60 3.07
C ASN A 62 -5.97 2.69 3.58
N ASP A 63 -4.78 2.77 2.98
CA ASP A 63 -3.62 1.95 3.32
C ASP A 63 -2.75 2.61 4.38
N THR A 64 -1.97 1.81 5.10
CA THR A 64 -0.94 2.28 6.03
C THR A 64 0.41 1.74 5.61
N GLU A 65 1.35 2.64 5.27
CA GLU A 65 2.70 2.26 4.82
C GLU A 65 3.61 1.78 5.95
N GLY A 66 3.25 2.02 7.21
CA GLY A 66 4.14 1.87 8.37
C GLY A 66 4.89 3.17 8.67
N ALA A 67 5.86 3.10 9.58
CA ALA A 67 6.72 4.21 9.98
C ALA A 67 7.87 4.44 8.98
N ASP A 68 8.15 3.43 8.17
CA ASP A 68 9.16 3.43 7.12
C ASP A 68 8.57 3.75 5.74
N HIS A 69 8.44 5.04 5.44
CA HIS A 69 7.83 5.53 4.21
C HIS A 69 8.78 5.47 2.99
N VAL A 70 8.32 4.89 1.88
CA VAL A 70 9.07 4.82 0.62
C VAL A 70 8.81 6.09 -0.22
N ALA A 71 9.78 7.00 -0.26
CA ALA A 71 9.61 8.30 -0.95
C ALA A 71 9.30 8.20 -2.47
N SER A 72 9.68 7.11 -3.14
CA SER A 72 9.33 6.85 -4.54
C SER A 72 7.93 6.26 -4.74
N GLY A 73 7.22 5.98 -3.64
CA GLY A 73 5.93 5.29 -3.59
C GLY A 73 6.10 3.80 -3.19
N PRO A 74 5.23 3.28 -2.31
CA PRO A 74 5.33 1.92 -1.73
C PRO A 74 4.73 0.82 -2.62
N ILE A 75 4.13 1.17 -3.76
CA ILE A 75 3.43 0.21 -4.61
C ILE A 75 4.37 -0.37 -5.65
N THR A 76 4.27 -1.68 -5.90
CA THR A 76 4.92 -2.29 -7.08
C THR A 76 4.21 -1.84 -8.37
N PRO A 77 4.82 -0.98 -9.21
CA PRO A 77 4.15 -0.46 -10.39
C PRO A 77 4.05 -1.51 -11.49
N GLY A 78 3.05 -1.39 -12.35
CA GLY A 78 2.85 -2.35 -13.42
C GLY A 78 1.73 -1.99 -14.39
N THR A 79 1.67 -2.76 -15.47
CA THR A 79 0.54 -2.79 -16.39
C THR A 79 -0.06 -4.18 -16.36
N PHE A 80 -1.34 -4.25 -16.04
CA PHE A 80 -2.08 -5.49 -15.82
C PHE A 80 -3.23 -5.56 -16.81
N THR A 81 -3.22 -6.57 -17.67
CA THR A 81 -4.33 -6.83 -18.59
C THR A 81 -5.41 -7.60 -17.84
N GLY A 82 -6.61 -7.01 -17.75
CA GLY A 82 -7.80 -7.65 -17.21
C GLY A 82 -8.63 -8.34 -18.29
N THR A 83 -9.84 -8.70 -17.94
CA THR A 83 -10.81 -9.32 -18.86
C THR A 83 -11.40 -8.29 -19.82
N TYR A 84 -11.78 -7.11 -19.30
CA TYR A 84 -12.50 -6.08 -20.05
C TYR A 84 -11.60 -4.91 -20.43
N GLY A 85 -10.42 -4.76 -19.80
CA GLY A 85 -9.54 -3.63 -20.06
C GLY A 85 -8.12 -3.82 -19.54
N THR A 86 -7.44 -2.72 -19.28
CA THR A 86 -6.05 -2.71 -18.80
C THR A 86 -5.88 -1.68 -17.68
N LEU A 87 -5.25 -2.10 -16.59
CA LEU A 87 -4.86 -1.26 -15.47
C LEU A 87 -3.39 -0.86 -15.61
N VAL A 88 -3.11 0.43 -15.49
CA VAL A 88 -1.77 0.96 -15.21
C VAL A 88 -1.76 1.42 -13.76
N LEU A 89 -0.89 0.82 -12.94
CA LEU A 89 -0.69 1.16 -11.53
C LEU A 89 0.72 1.73 -11.36
N ASN A 90 0.81 2.91 -10.77
CA ASN A 90 2.07 3.61 -10.51
C ASN A 90 2.58 3.34 -9.09
N ALA A 91 3.86 3.64 -8.86
CA ALA A 91 4.49 3.41 -7.55
C ALA A 91 3.89 4.28 -6.44
N ASP A 92 3.41 5.47 -6.78
CA ASP A 92 2.67 6.37 -5.88
C ASP A 92 1.23 5.92 -5.60
N GLY A 93 0.88 4.70 -6.03
CA GLY A 93 -0.44 4.11 -5.87
C GLY A 93 -1.53 4.72 -6.74
N SER A 94 -1.25 5.77 -7.53
CA SER A 94 -2.19 6.27 -8.52
C SER A 94 -2.38 5.22 -9.62
N TYR A 95 -3.61 5.08 -10.10
CA TYR A 95 -3.92 4.15 -11.16
C TYR A 95 -4.80 4.75 -12.25
N THR A 96 -4.71 4.18 -13.44
CA THR A 96 -5.63 4.40 -14.55
C THR A 96 -6.04 3.06 -15.13
N TYR A 97 -7.33 2.74 -15.04
CA TYR A 97 -7.94 1.65 -15.77
C TYR A 97 -8.54 2.16 -17.07
N THR A 98 -8.30 1.44 -18.16
CA THR A 98 -8.87 1.73 -19.49
C THR A 98 -9.67 0.54 -19.99
N LEU A 99 -10.98 0.72 -20.11
CA LEU A 99 -11.89 -0.27 -20.70
C LEU A 99 -11.60 -0.43 -22.20
N ASN A 100 -11.63 -1.66 -22.68
CA ASN A 100 -11.60 -1.98 -24.11
C ASN A 100 -13.03 -2.27 -24.62
N PRO A 101 -13.75 -1.27 -25.19
CA PRO A 101 -15.11 -1.49 -25.67
C PRO A 101 -15.19 -2.41 -26.90
N ALA A 102 -14.05 -2.69 -27.55
CA ALA A 102 -13.98 -3.64 -28.64
C ALA A 102 -13.84 -5.10 -28.18
N ASP A 103 -13.55 -5.32 -26.89
CA ASP A 103 -13.39 -6.64 -26.29
C ASP A 103 -14.65 -7.51 -26.45
N THR A 104 -14.45 -8.80 -26.69
CA THR A 104 -15.55 -9.72 -26.95
C THR A 104 -16.34 -10.07 -25.69
N ASP A 105 -15.67 -10.16 -24.55
CA ASP A 105 -16.30 -10.45 -23.26
C ASP A 105 -17.10 -9.23 -22.80
N PHE A 106 -16.57 -8.02 -22.99
CA PHE A 106 -17.32 -6.79 -22.75
C PHE A 106 -18.59 -6.71 -23.62
N LYS A 107 -18.48 -6.98 -24.93
CA LYS A 107 -19.66 -7.05 -25.83
C LYS A 107 -20.65 -8.15 -25.43
N GLY A 108 -20.14 -9.23 -24.85
CA GLY A 108 -20.91 -10.36 -24.32
C GLY A 108 -21.77 -10.01 -23.11
N LEU A 109 -21.46 -8.92 -22.39
CA LEU A 109 -22.30 -8.45 -21.28
C LEU A 109 -23.66 -7.92 -21.75
N HIS A 110 -23.77 -7.52 -23.02
CA HIS A 110 -24.94 -6.83 -23.58
C HIS A 110 -25.25 -5.50 -22.85
N GLY A 111 -26.19 -4.71 -23.38
CA GLY A 111 -26.60 -3.46 -22.75
C GLY A 111 -27.28 -3.70 -21.40
N GLY A 112 -26.54 -3.53 -20.29
CA GLY A 112 -27.02 -3.72 -18.93
C GLY A 112 -26.42 -4.92 -18.17
N GLY A 113 -25.46 -5.64 -18.75
CA GLY A 113 -24.66 -6.61 -17.99
C GLY A 113 -23.67 -5.92 -17.04
N ASN A 114 -23.19 -6.64 -16.02
CA ASN A 114 -22.20 -6.15 -15.06
C ASN A 114 -20.91 -6.97 -15.21
N GLY A 115 -19.80 -6.29 -15.45
CA GLY A 115 -18.46 -6.88 -15.42
C GLY A 115 -17.79 -6.54 -14.08
N THR A 116 -16.95 -7.45 -13.59
CA THR A 116 -16.07 -7.17 -12.45
C THR A 116 -14.65 -7.47 -12.86
N GLU A 117 -13.74 -6.54 -12.57
CA GLU A 117 -12.30 -6.81 -12.58
C GLU A 117 -11.73 -6.78 -11.18
N THR A 118 -10.72 -7.60 -10.93
CA THR A 118 -10.01 -7.67 -9.65
C THR A 118 -8.54 -7.75 -9.92
N PHE A 119 -7.79 -6.74 -9.45
CA PHE A 119 -6.35 -6.67 -9.57
C PHE A 119 -5.73 -6.72 -8.18
N THR A 120 -4.89 -7.72 -7.90
CA THR A 120 -4.11 -7.76 -6.67
C THR A 120 -2.91 -6.82 -6.80
N TYR A 121 -2.68 -5.98 -5.79
CA TYR A 121 -1.51 -5.12 -5.68
C TYR A 121 -0.71 -5.43 -4.42
N THR A 122 0.53 -4.95 -4.39
CA THR A 122 1.47 -5.15 -3.27
C THR A 122 2.01 -3.81 -2.80
N LEU A 123 1.81 -3.55 -1.51
CA LEU A 123 2.39 -2.48 -0.72
C LEU A 123 3.68 -3.01 -0.07
N THR A 124 4.77 -2.26 -0.16
CA THR A 124 6.07 -2.60 0.41
C THR A 124 6.66 -1.36 1.07
N ASP A 125 7.04 -1.47 2.34
CA ASP A 125 7.78 -0.42 3.06
C ASP A 125 9.27 -0.44 2.67
N ALA A 126 10.11 0.41 3.26
CA ALA A 126 11.49 0.55 2.80
C ALA A 126 12.47 -0.50 3.34
N ASP A 127 12.11 -1.27 4.37
CA ASP A 127 12.92 -2.39 4.86
C ASP A 127 12.50 -3.76 4.29
N GLY A 128 11.34 -3.78 3.61
CA GLY A 128 10.94 -4.81 2.66
C GLY A 128 9.79 -5.69 3.14
N ASP A 129 9.14 -5.35 4.24
CA ASP A 129 7.90 -5.98 4.65
C ASP A 129 6.77 -5.63 3.66
N THR A 130 5.85 -6.58 3.47
CA THR A 130 4.86 -6.49 2.38
C THR A 130 3.44 -6.77 2.85
N SER A 131 2.48 -6.09 2.22
CA SER A 131 1.05 -6.31 2.38
C SER A 131 0.37 -6.35 1.01
N THR A 132 -0.69 -7.15 0.87
CA THR A 132 -1.42 -7.30 -0.41
C THR A 132 -2.90 -7.05 -0.22
N ALA A 133 -3.52 -6.35 -1.17
CA ALA A 133 -4.95 -6.15 -1.24
C ALA A 133 -5.42 -6.14 -2.70
N ASN A 134 -6.73 -6.00 -2.92
CA ASN A 134 -7.34 -6.03 -4.23
C ASN A 134 -7.99 -4.70 -4.59
N LEU A 135 -7.73 -4.23 -5.80
CA LEU A 135 -8.52 -3.21 -6.46
C LEU A 135 -9.65 -3.87 -7.26
N VAL A 136 -10.89 -3.62 -6.87
CA VAL A 136 -12.10 -4.12 -7.54
C VAL A 136 -12.74 -3.02 -8.38
N LEU A 137 -12.89 -3.26 -9.68
CA LEU A 137 -13.48 -2.33 -10.63
C LEU A 137 -14.76 -2.92 -11.25
N GLN A 138 -15.68 -2.04 -11.63
CA GLN A 138 -16.95 -2.36 -12.29
C GLN A 138 -17.00 -1.72 -13.66
#